data_AF-T5AI68-F1
#
_entry.id   AF-T5AI68-F1
#
_cell.length_a   1.000
_cell.length_b   1.000
_cell.length_c   1.000
_cell.angle_alpha   90.00
_cell.angle_beta   90.00
_cell.angle_gamma   90.00
#
_symmetry.space_group_name_H-M   'P 1'
#
loop_
_entity.id
_entity.type
_entity.pdbx_description
1 polymer ?
#
loop_
_entity_poly.entity_id
_entity_poly.type
_entity_poly.pdbx_seq_one_letter_code
_entity_poly.pdbx_strand_id
1 'polypeptide(L)'
;MAALDDDGGGDNDCYYDLGSFHRPVSTSSAAAQRWFDRGMVWCYGFNHEEAAKCFERATAHDAACALAHWGLAYALGPNYNKHLIPEV
;
A
#
# COMPACT_ATOMS: atom_id res chain seq x y z
N MET A 1 20.43 6.16 -0.69
CA MET A 1 21.30 5.24 -1.44
C MET A 1 20.49 3.96 -1.67
N ALA A 2 19.79 3.89 -2.80
CA ALA A 2 19.26 2.66 -3.40
C ALA A 2 20.10 2.42 -4.67
N ALA A 3 20.32 1.22 -5.19
CA ALA A 3 19.45 0.05 -5.28
C ALA A 3 20.26 -1.26 -5.43
N LEU A 4 19.59 -2.41 -5.27
CA LEU A 4 19.79 -3.74 -5.89
C LEU A 4 18.48 -4.55 -5.61
N ASP A 5 17.84 -5.40 -6.43
CA ASP A 5 17.96 -5.83 -7.84
C ASP A 5 16.62 -6.49 -8.30
N ASP A 6 16.37 -6.40 -9.62
CA ASP A 6 15.88 -7.41 -10.59
C ASP A 6 14.58 -8.27 -10.40
N ASP A 7 13.58 -8.04 -11.27
CA ASP A 7 12.99 -9.09 -12.12
C ASP A 7 12.40 -8.44 -13.40
N GLY A 8 12.85 -8.89 -14.57
CA GLY A 8 12.81 -8.17 -15.84
C GLY A 8 11.44 -7.75 -16.38
N GLY A 9 11.39 -6.53 -16.95
CA GLY A 9 10.37 -6.12 -17.92
C GLY A 9 9.96 -4.64 -17.85
N GLY A 10 10.75 -3.76 -18.47
CA GLY A 10 10.27 -2.52 -19.12
C GLY A 10 9.65 -1.42 -18.26
N ASP A 11 10.47 -0.40 -18.00
CA ASP A 11 10.10 1.00 -17.71
C ASP A 11 9.52 1.35 -16.30
N ASN A 12 10.44 1.78 -15.41
CA ASN A 12 10.29 2.93 -14.49
C ASN A 12 9.79 2.79 -13.03
N ASP A 13 10.06 1.73 -12.26
CA ASP A 13 9.62 1.69 -10.85
C ASP A 13 10.74 1.42 -9.82
N CYS A 14 11.53 2.46 -9.51
CA CYS A 14 12.33 2.55 -8.29
C CYS A 14 11.41 2.71 -7.06
N TYR A 15 10.78 1.63 -6.61
CA TYR A 15 10.03 1.61 -5.34
C TYR A 15 10.91 1.13 -4.18
N TYR A 16 10.50 1.40 -2.94
CA TYR A 16 11.27 1.01 -1.75
C TYR A 16 11.30 -0.51 -1.55
N ASP A 17 12.44 -1.02 -1.07
CA ASP A 17 12.53 -2.36 -0.48
C ASP A 17 11.91 -2.32 0.91
N LEU A 18 10.80 -3.05 1.08
CA LEU A 18 10.02 -3.13 2.31
C LEU A 18 10.14 -4.51 2.98
N GLY A 19 11.10 -5.33 2.54
CA GLY A 19 11.28 -6.69 3.01
C GLY A 19 10.25 -7.68 2.46
N SER A 20 10.10 -8.80 3.15
CA SER A 20 9.36 -9.98 2.69
C SER A 20 7.99 -10.17 3.35
N PHE A 21 7.43 -9.13 3.97
CA PHE A 21 6.10 -9.21 4.56
C PHE A 21 5.08 -9.64 3.49
N HIS A 22 4.25 -10.61 3.83
CA HIS A 22 3.20 -11.11 2.96
C HIS A 22 1.98 -11.53 3.77
N ARG A 23 0.81 -11.06 3.37
CA ARG A 23 -0.49 -11.48 3.90
C ARG A 23 -1.40 -11.85 2.74
N PRO A 24 -1.65 -13.15 2.49
CA PRO A 24 -2.55 -13.56 1.42
C PRO A 24 -3.92 -12.90 1.56
N VAL A 25 -4.39 -12.29 0.48
CA VAL A 25 -5.75 -11.76 0.34
C VAL A 25 -6.45 -12.42 -0.83
N SER A 26 -7.78 -12.37 -0.82
CA SER A 26 -8.59 -12.93 -1.91
C SER A 26 -8.50 -12.04 -3.16
N THR A 27 -7.45 -12.23 -3.96
CA THR A 27 -7.22 -11.60 -5.26
C THR A 27 -6.52 -12.59 -6.20
N SER A 28 -6.81 -12.49 -7.49
CA SER A 28 -6.03 -13.19 -8.54
C SER A 28 -4.93 -12.29 -9.14
N SER A 29 -4.87 -11.01 -8.75
CA SER A 29 -3.90 -10.05 -9.26
C SER A 29 -2.64 -10.03 -8.39
N ALA A 30 -1.53 -10.52 -8.93
CA ALA A 30 -0.24 -10.47 -8.25
C ALA A 30 0.20 -9.03 -7.93
N ALA A 31 -0.19 -8.06 -8.77
CA ALA A 31 0.06 -6.65 -8.52
C ALA A 31 -0.78 -6.14 -7.34
N ALA A 32 -2.06 -6.50 -7.25
CA ALA A 32 -2.92 -6.11 -6.13
C ALA A 32 -2.40 -6.69 -4.79
N GLN A 33 -2.01 -7.97 -4.79
CA GLN A 33 -1.40 -8.62 -3.63
C GLN A 33 -0.13 -7.88 -3.17
N ARG A 34 0.77 -7.57 -4.12
CA ARG A 34 2.02 -6.85 -3.83
C ARG A 34 1.76 -5.46 -3.23
N TRP A 35 0.82 -4.71 -3.81
CA TRP A 35 0.47 -3.39 -3.30
C TRP A 35 -0.23 -3.44 -1.94
N PHE A 36 -1.06 -4.45 -1.69
CA PHE A 36 -1.65 -4.69 -0.37
C PHE A 36 -0.57 -4.96 0.69
N ASP A 37 0.38 -5.85 0.40
CA ASP A 37 1.48 -6.18 1.31
C ASP A 37 2.32 -4.93 1.64
N ARG A 38 2.64 -4.11 0.63
CA ARG A 38 3.34 -2.82 0.82
C ARG A 38 2.54 -1.85 1.69
N GLY A 39 1.23 -1.74 1.48
CA GLY A 39 0.34 -0.90 2.29
C GLY A 39 0.37 -1.29 3.77
N MET A 40 0.35 -2.60 4.05
CA MET A 40 0.47 -3.12 5.42
C MET A 40 1.79 -2.77 6.08
N VAL A 41 2.92 -2.88 5.37
CA VAL A 41 4.24 -2.48 5.91
C VAL A 41 4.26 -0.99 6.25
N TRP A 42 3.72 -0.13 5.38
CA TRP A 42 3.65 1.31 5.66
C TRP A 42 2.73 1.65 6.83
N CYS A 43 1.62 0.92 6.99
CA CYS A 43 0.79 1.02 8.20
C CYS A 43 1.58 0.66 9.46
N TYR A 44 2.34 -0.44 9.44
CA TYR A 44 3.19 -0.83 10.58
C TYR A 44 4.32 0.17 10.85
N GLY A 45 4.78 0.89 9.83
CA GLY A 45 5.72 2.00 9.93
C GLY A 45 5.09 3.36 10.25
N PHE A 46 3.77 3.43 10.52
CA PHE A 46 3.01 4.66 10.79
C PHE A 46 3.02 5.70 9.64
N ASN A 47 3.33 5.29 8.41
CA ASN A 47 3.20 6.14 7.22
C ASN A 47 1.83 5.95 6.56
N HIS A 48 0.82 6.64 7.09
CA HIS A 48 -0.57 6.51 6.66
C HIS A 48 -0.81 6.99 5.22
N GLU A 49 -0.11 8.04 4.78
CA GLU A 49 -0.28 8.58 3.43
C GLU A 49 0.25 7.63 2.36
N GLU A 50 1.42 7.03 2.56
CA GLU A 50 1.96 6.05 1.62
C GLU A 50 1.19 4.73 1.69
N ALA A 51 0.72 4.32 2.87
CA ALA A 51 -0.17 3.18 2.99
C ALA A 51 -1.46 3.35 2.17
N ALA A 52 -2.12 4.52 2.27
CA ALA A 52 -3.32 4.81 1.49
C ALA A 52 -3.07 4.71 -0.02
N LYS A 53 -1.97 5.32 -0.52
CA LYS A 53 -1.58 5.21 -1.94
C LYS A 53 -1.33 3.77 -2.38
N CYS A 54 -0.72 2.94 -1.53
CA CYS A 54 -0.54 1.52 -1.81
C CYS A 54 -1.88 0.80 -1.94
N PHE A 55 -2.83 1.05 -1.03
CA PHE A 55 -4.15 0.43 -1.11
C PHE A 55 -4.98 0.92 -2.29
N GLU A 56 -4.87 2.20 -2.68
CA GLU A 56 -5.47 2.73 -3.93
C GLU A 56 -4.90 2.05 -5.18
N ARG A 57 -3.58 1.78 -5.21
CA ARG A 57 -2.98 0.99 -6.30
C ARG A 57 -3.48 -0.44 -6.29
N ALA A 58 -3.62 -1.05 -5.12
CA ALA A 58 -4.16 -2.40 -4.98
C ALA A 58 -5.61 -2.48 -5.53
N THR A 59 -6.47 -1.51 -5.20
CA THR A 59 -7.84 -1.45 -5.74
C THR A 59 -7.88 -1.12 -7.23
N ALA A 60 -6.92 -0.36 -7.76
CA ALA A 60 -6.79 -0.13 -9.21
C ALA A 60 -6.43 -1.41 -9.99
N HIS A 61 -5.63 -2.30 -9.39
CA HIS A 61 -5.29 -3.60 -9.98
C HIS A 61 -6.33 -4.70 -9.77
N ASP A 62 -7.12 -4.61 -8.69
CA ASP A 62 -8.26 -5.49 -8.43
C ASP A 62 -9.34 -4.75 -7.62
N ALA A 63 -10.33 -4.22 -8.34
CA ALA A 63 -11.43 -3.49 -7.74
C ALA A 63 -12.34 -4.36 -6.85
N ALA A 64 -12.30 -5.69 -7.00
CA ALA A 64 -13.07 -6.63 -6.19
C ALA A 64 -12.32 -7.10 -4.93
N CYS A 65 -11.06 -6.71 -4.75
CA CYS A 65 -10.28 -7.06 -3.57
C CYS A 65 -10.80 -6.34 -2.32
N ALA A 66 -11.69 -7.01 -1.57
CA ALA A 66 -12.32 -6.44 -0.38
C ALA A 66 -11.30 -5.97 0.67
N LEU A 67 -10.17 -6.66 0.82
CA LEU A 67 -9.14 -6.26 1.78
C LEU A 67 -8.34 -5.03 1.33
N ALA A 68 -8.19 -4.75 0.03
CA ALA A 68 -7.59 -3.51 -0.42
C ALA A 68 -8.45 -2.30 -0.02
N HIS A 69 -9.78 -2.39 -0.16
CA HIS A 69 -10.71 -1.35 0.31
C HIS A 69 -10.69 -1.20 1.83
N TRP A 70 -10.66 -2.32 2.58
CA TRP A 70 -10.49 -2.28 4.03
C TRP A 70 -9.16 -1.63 4.44
N GLY A 71 -8.08 -1.94 3.73
CA GLY A 71 -6.75 -1.35 3.96
C GLY A 71 -6.75 0.16 3.76
N LEU A 72 -7.41 0.65 2.71
CA LEU A 72 -7.56 2.08 2.47
C LEU A 72 -8.32 2.76 3.62
N ALA A 73 -9.43 2.18 4.07
CA ALA A 73 -10.19 2.69 5.21
C ALA A 73 -9.37 2.65 6.52
N TYR A 74 -8.57 1.59 6.71
CA TYR A 74 -7.67 1.45 7.85
C TYR A 74 -6.57 2.52 7.85
N ALA A 75 -5.99 2.83 6.70
CA ALA A 75 -4.95 3.85 6.56
C ALA A 75 -5.50 5.28 6.77
N LEU A 76 -6.70 5.57 6.25
CA LEU A 76 -7.35 6.89 6.29
C LEU A 76 -8.18 7.15 7.56
N GLY A 77 -8.39 6.12 8.39
CA GLY A 77 -9.17 6.22 9.62
C GLY A 77 -8.65 7.29 10.59
N PRO A 78 -9.47 7.73 11.55
CA PRO A 78 -9.07 8.73 12.54
C PRO A 78 -7.77 8.35 13.24
N ASN A 79 -6.81 9.27 13.24
CA ASN A 79 -5.53 9.11 13.91
C ASN A 79 -5.39 10.20 14.97
N TYR A 80 -5.15 9.81 16.22
CA TYR A 80 -5.02 10.71 17.38
C TYR A 80 -3.97 11.83 17.16
N ASN A 81 -2.94 11.55 16.35
CA ASN A 81 -1.88 12.50 16.02
C ASN A 81 -2.21 13.39 14.82
N LYS A 82 -3.22 13.06 14.03
CA LYS A 82 -3.66 13.85 12.88
C LYS A 82 -4.77 14.78 13.32
N HIS A 83 -4.39 15.99 13.73
CA HIS A 83 -5.37 17.02 14.04
C HIS A 83 -6.21 17.32 12.80
N LEU A 84 -7.53 17.35 12.96
CA LEU A 84 -8.42 17.95 11.99
C LEU A 84 -8.03 19.43 11.92
N ILE A 85 -7.41 19.84 10.82
CA ILE A 85 -7.25 21.27 10.54
C ILE A 85 -8.68 21.79 10.38
N PRO A 86 -9.13 22.74 11.22
CA PRO A 86 -10.45 23.33 11.03
C PRO A 86 -10.47 24.02 9.66
N GLU A 87 -11.51 23.79 8.87
CA GLU A 87 -11.70 24.58 7.65
C GLU A 87 -11.79 26.06 8.02
N VAL A 88 -10.93 26.88 7.42
CA VAL A 88 -10.93 28.35 7.52
C VAL A 88 -11.54 28.91 6.25
#